data_AF-A0A6M2D9K9-F1
#
_entry.id   AF-A0A6M2D9K9-F1
#
_cell.length_a   1.000
_cell.length_b   1.000
_cell.length_c   1.000
_cell.angle_alpha   90.00
_cell.angle_beta   90.00
_cell.angle_gamma   90.00
#
_symmetry.space_group_name_H-M   'P 1'
#
loop_
_entity.id
_entity.type
_entity.pdbx_description
1 polymer ?
#
loop_
_entity_poly.entity_id
_entity_poly.type
_entity_poly.pdbx_seq_one_letter_code
_entity_poly.pdbx_strand_id
1 'polypeptide(L)'
;SKVIVKGSVLLLNFVPQEALVVRCAVVVCADLCLKVYVGERRIENVGTIVFPVSISDIRQLGVTLNRVEEIVKCSQNDEASAELLLRTILVHLELSPLLFPSDYQAEGMKFLRQQAEIVLTNEARYPAELLVFASIMFTISPHAYRFMGSTS
;
A
#
# COMPACT_ATOMS: atom_id res chain seq x y z
N SER A 1 5.17 -16.91 -16.71
CA SER A 1 5.47 -18.34 -16.98
C SER A 1 4.53 -19.23 -16.17
N LYS A 2 4.21 -20.44 -16.67
CA LYS A 2 3.35 -21.42 -15.98
C LYS A 2 4.20 -22.62 -15.56
N VAL A 3 4.13 -23.01 -14.29
CA VAL A 3 4.80 -24.19 -13.73
C VAL A 3 3.77 -25.04 -13.00
N ILE A 4 3.84 -26.37 -13.14
CA ILE A 4 2.92 -27.30 -12.46
C ILE A 4 3.73 -28.10 -11.45
N VAL A 5 3.34 -28.06 -10.17
CA VAL A 5 4.04 -28.76 -9.08
C VAL A 5 3.02 -29.43 -8.17
N LYS A 6 3.12 -30.76 -8.02
CA LYS A 6 2.33 -31.58 -7.06
C LYS A 6 0.83 -31.22 -7.03
N GLY A 7 0.20 -31.12 -8.21
CA GLY A 7 -1.23 -30.80 -8.34
C GLY A 7 -1.59 -29.32 -8.19
N SER A 8 -0.61 -28.42 -8.02
CA SER A 8 -0.81 -26.97 -8.02
C SER A 8 -0.27 -26.34 -9.30
N VAL A 9 -0.92 -25.28 -9.77
CA VAL A 9 -0.48 -24.45 -10.90
C VAL A 9 0.11 -23.16 -10.36
N LEU A 10 1.36 -22.88 -10.71
CA LEU A 10 2.06 -21.65 -10.37
C LEU A 10 2.16 -20.78 -11.62
N LEU A 11 1.71 -19.54 -11.49
CA LEU A 11 1.82 -18.49 -12.49
C LEU A 11 2.85 -17.48 -11.97
N LEU A 12 4.03 -17.50 -12.58
CA LEU A 12 5.20 -16.76 -12.14
C LEU A 12 5.45 -15.55 -13.03
N ASN A 13 5.69 -14.41 -12.40
CA ASN A 13 6.20 -13.22 -13.05
C ASN A 13 7.66 -13.01 -12.67
N PHE A 14 8.51 -12.85 -13.69
CA PHE A 14 9.95 -12.74 -13.54
C PHE A 14 10.43 -11.33 -13.88
N VAL A 15 11.49 -10.88 -13.23
CA VAL A 15 12.20 -9.65 -13.62
C VAL A 15 13.45 -10.07 -14.39
N PRO A 16 13.66 -9.55 -15.61
CA PRO A 16 14.89 -9.80 -16.35
C PRO A 16 16.05 -9.05 -15.69
N GLN A 17 16.89 -9.78 -14.96
CA GLN A 17 18.17 -9.35 -14.38
C GLN A 17 19.23 -10.42 -14.66
N GLU A 18 20.48 -10.20 -14.24
CA GLU A 18 21.58 -11.19 -14.41
C GLU A 18 21.23 -12.58 -13.83
N ALA A 19 20.44 -12.62 -12.76
CA ALA A 19 19.77 -13.82 -12.27
C ALA A 19 18.24 -13.65 -12.32
N LEU A 20 17.51 -14.70 -12.70
CA LEU A 20 16.05 -14.70 -12.72
C LEU A 20 15.48 -14.59 -11.30
N VAL A 21 14.89 -13.45 -10.98
CA VAL A 21 14.18 -13.23 -9.71
C VAL A 21 12.67 -13.33 -9.93
N VAL A 22 11.99 -14.13 -9.10
CA VAL A 22 10.52 -14.18 -9.05
C VAL A 22 10.03 -12.94 -8.32
N ARG A 23 9.30 -12.07 -9.03
CA ARG A 23 8.72 -10.86 -8.45
C ARG A 23 7.37 -11.13 -7.81
N CYS A 24 6.53 -11.88 -8.50
CA CYS A 24 5.27 -12.35 -7.94
C CYS A 24 4.94 -13.74 -8.44
N ALA A 25 4.17 -14.46 -7.62
CA ALA A 25 3.69 -15.79 -7.91
C ALA A 25 2.22 -15.89 -7.52
N VAL A 26 1.38 -16.36 -8.45
CA VAL A 26 0.00 -16.74 -8.16
C VAL A 26 -0.08 -18.25 -8.20
N VAL A 27 -0.46 -18.85 -7.08
CA VAL A 27 -0.53 -20.30 -6.90
C VAL A 27 -1.99 -20.71 -6.81
N VAL A 28 -2.40 -21.61 -7.68
CA VAL A 28 -3.71 -22.29 -7.65
C VAL A 28 -3.47 -23.71 -7.16
N CYS A 29 -3.93 -24.02 -5.97
CA CYS A 29 -3.81 -25.35 -5.37
C CYS A 29 -4.87 -26.31 -5.94
N ALA A 30 -4.70 -27.62 -5.70
CA ALA A 30 -5.60 -28.67 -6.19
C ALA A 30 -7.03 -28.56 -5.64
N ASP A 31 -7.19 -27.97 -4.44
CA ASP A 31 -8.45 -27.63 -3.78
C ASP A 31 -9.04 -26.30 -4.30
N LEU A 32 -8.51 -25.76 -5.40
CA LEU A 32 -8.84 -24.45 -5.96
C LEU A 32 -8.54 -23.28 -5.02
N CYS A 33 -7.74 -23.49 -3.97
CA CYS A 33 -7.24 -22.40 -3.13
C CYS A 33 -6.29 -21.51 -3.93
N LEU A 34 -6.50 -20.20 -3.84
CA LEU A 34 -5.66 -19.20 -4.51
C LEU A 34 -4.76 -18.52 -3.49
N LYS A 35 -3.47 -18.43 -3.83
CA LYS A 35 -2.46 -17.76 -3.01
C LYS A 35 -1.65 -16.82 -3.89
N VAL A 36 -1.63 -15.55 -3.53
CA VAL A 36 -0.83 -14.53 -4.22
C VAL A 36 0.39 -14.24 -3.37
N TYR A 37 1.56 -14.22 -4.00
CA TYR A 37 2.83 -13.91 -3.39
C TYR A 37 3.51 -12.77 -4.16
N VAL A 38 4.09 -11.83 -3.42
CA VAL A 38 5.00 -10.81 -3.96
C VAL A 38 6.31 -10.91 -3.18
N GLY A 39 7.40 -11.19 -3.89
CA GLY A 39 8.62 -11.70 -3.29
C GLY A 39 8.34 -12.96 -2.46
N GLU A 40 8.72 -12.93 -1.18
CA GLU A 40 8.54 -14.06 -0.25
C GLU A 40 7.25 -13.96 0.57
N ARG A 41 6.52 -12.84 0.49
CA ARG A 41 5.34 -12.61 1.33
C ARG A 41 4.06 -13.03 0.62
N ARG A 42 3.20 -13.73 1.35
CA ARG A 42 1.82 -13.98 0.93
C ARG A 42 1.00 -12.72 1.14
N ILE A 43 0.22 -12.36 0.14
CA ILE A 43 -0.67 -11.21 0.17
C ILE A 43 -2.12 -11.69 0.03
N GLU A 44 -2.97 -11.22 0.95
CA GLU A 44 -4.40 -11.49 0.95
C GLU A 44 -5.19 -10.26 0.46
N ASN A 45 -4.66 -9.07 0.69
CA ASN A 45 -5.20 -7.80 0.22
C ASN A 45 -4.09 -6.77 -0.07
N VAL A 46 -4.38 -5.81 -0.94
CA VAL A 46 -3.57 -4.63 -1.21
C VAL A 46 -4.51 -3.43 -1.30
N GLY A 47 -4.58 -2.63 -0.25
CA GLY A 47 -5.55 -1.54 -0.15
C GLY A 47 -6.99 -2.08 -0.24
N THR A 48 -7.74 -1.60 -1.24
CA THR A 48 -9.11 -2.05 -1.54
C THR A 48 -9.17 -3.34 -2.38
N ILE A 49 -8.04 -3.80 -2.89
CA ILE A 49 -7.96 -5.02 -3.70
C ILE A 49 -7.88 -6.22 -2.76
N VAL A 50 -8.96 -6.99 -2.69
CA VAL A 50 -8.99 -8.26 -1.96
C VAL A 50 -8.81 -9.41 -2.94
N PHE A 51 -7.91 -10.34 -2.61
CA PHE A 51 -7.72 -11.57 -3.37
C PHE A 51 -8.59 -12.69 -2.80
N PRO A 52 -9.31 -13.44 -3.65
CA PRO A 52 -10.16 -14.53 -3.18
C PRO A 52 -9.29 -15.67 -2.62
N VAL A 53 -9.76 -16.31 -1.55
CA VAL A 53 -9.08 -17.46 -0.92
C VAL A 53 -9.26 -18.75 -1.72
N SER A 54 -10.37 -18.88 -2.43
CA SER A 54 -10.68 -19.99 -3.33
C SER A 54 -11.31 -19.50 -4.62
N ILE A 55 -11.05 -20.23 -5.71
CA ILE A 55 -11.61 -19.93 -7.02
C ILE A 55 -12.78 -20.86 -7.27
N SER A 56 -13.96 -20.28 -7.42
CA SER A 56 -15.17 -21.00 -7.88
C SER A 56 -15.39 -20.79 -9.38
N ASP A 57 -14.82 -19.74 -9.96
CA ASP A 57 -15.01 -19.33 -11.34
C ASP A 57 -13.68 -18.90 -11.97
N ILE A 58 -13.33 -19.44 -13.13
CA ILE A 58 -12.09 -19.12 -13.84
C ILE A 58 -11.95 -17.63 -14.19
N ARG A 59 -13.08 -16.91 -14.31
CA ARG A 59 -13.07 -15.45 -14.48
C ARG A 59 -12.43 -14.73 -13.29
N GLN A 60 -12.59 -15.26 -12.06
CA GLN A 60 -11.96 -14.71 -10.85
C GLN A 60 -10.43 -14.83 -10.91
N LEU A 61 -9.91 -15.90 -11.52
CA LEU A 61 -8.47 -16.05 -11.74
C LEU A 61 -7.97 -14.99 -12.73
N GLY A 62 -8.68 -14.75 -13.83
CA GLY A 62 -8.33 -13.70 -14.79
C GLY A 62 -8.30 -12.31 -14.16
N VAL A 63 -9.32 -11.97 -13.37
CA VAL A 63 -9.37 -10.69 -12.63
C VAL A 63 -8.23 -10.58 -11.62
N THR A 64 -7.91 -11.66 -10.91
CA THR A 64 -6.80 -11.67 -9.95
C THR A 64 -5.45 -11.45 -10.65
N LEU A 65 -5.23 -12.10 -11.79
CA LEU A 65 -3.99 -11.95 -12.55
C LEU A 65 -3.84 -10.52 -13.09
N ASN A 66 -4.91 -9.92 -13.63
CA ASN A 66 -4.88 -8.54 -14.09
C ASN A 66 -4.55 -7.56 -12.95
N ARG A 67 -5.15 -7.75 -11.76
CA ARG A 67 -4.84 -6.94 -10.56
C ARG A 67 -3.40 -7.10 -10.09
N VAL A 68 -2.89 -8.32 -10.10
CA VAL A 68 -1.47 -8.58 -9.76
C VAL A 68 -0.55 -7.91 -10.79
N GLU A 69 -0.91 -7.92 -12.07
CA GLU A 69 -0.16 -7.24 -13.12
C GLU A 69 -0.21 -5.70 -12.95
N GLU A 70 -1.35 -5.13 -12.59
CA GLU A 70 -1.50 -3.70 -12.27
C GLU A 70 -0.61 -3.29 -11.09
N ILE A 71 -0.57 -4.07 -10.01
CA ILE A 71 0.30 -3.83 -8.85
C ILE A 71 1.79 -3.87 -9.25
N VAL A 72 2.14 -4.84 -10.10
CA VAL A 72 3.50 -4.98 -10.64
C VAL A 72 3.88 -3.80 -11.52
N LYS A 73 2.95 -3.30 -12.36
CA LYS A 73 3.17 -2.11 -13.21
C LYS A 73 3.31 -0.84 -12.38
N CYS A 74 2.48 -0.67 -11.35
CA CYS A 74 2.57 0.47 -10.44
C CYS A 74 3.93 0.51 -9.73
N SER A 75 4.49 -0.64 -9.35
CA SER A 75 5.82 -0.71 -8.73
C SER A 75 7.00 -0.51 -9.71
N GLN A 76 6.75 -0.23 -11.00
CA GLN A 76 7.79 0.20 -11.96
C GLN A 76 7.79 1.71 -12.19
N ASN A 77 6.75 2.41 -11.74
CA ASN A 77 6.64 3.86 -11.86
C ASN A 77 6.70 4.43 -10.43
N ASP A 78 7.76 5.18 -10.11
CA ASP A 78 8.05 5.60 -8.73
C ASP A 78 6.88 6.38 -8.10
N GLU A 79 6.15 7.17 -8.90
CA GLU A 79 4.99 7.92 -8.46
C GLU A 79 3.77 7.02 -8.16
N ALA A 80 3.46 6.08 -9.07
CA ALA A 80 2.37 5.12 -8.87
C ALA A 80 2.68 4.10 -7.77
N SER A 81 3.97 3.80 -7.55
CA SER A 81 4.46 2.96 -6.46
C SER A 81 4.26 3.65 -5.11
N ALA A 82 4.62 4.94 -5.03
CA ALA A 82 4.40 5.76 -3.84
C ALA A 82 2.90 5.89 -3.51
N GLU A 83 2.06 6.12 -4.51
CA GLU A 83 0.61 6.18 -4.33
C GLU A 83 0.04 4.86 -3.76
N LEU A 84 0.46 3.73 -4.33
CA LEU A 84 -0.01 2.41 -3.91
C LEU A 84 0.49 2.03 -2.51
N LEU A 85 1.71 2.44 -2.15
CA LEU A 85 2.24 2.31 -0.80
C LEU A 85 1.45 3.16 0.20
N LEU A 86 1.17 4.43 -0.11
CA LEU A 86 0.40 5.33 0.74
C LEU A 86 -1.04 4.82 0.95
N ARG A 87 -1.70 4.32 -0.11
CA ARG A 87 -3.02 3.68 0.00
C ARG A 87 -2.99 2.43 0.86
N THR A 88 -1.92 1.63 0.77
CA THR A 88 -1.75 0.43 1.60
C THR A 88 -1.55 0.79 3.07
N ILE A 89 -0.75 1.82 3.35
CA ILE A 89 -0.53 2.38 4.69
C ILE A 89 -1.87 2.86 5.28
N LEU A 90 -2.67 3.61 4.51
CA LEU A 90 -3.97 4.11 4.96
C LEU A 90 -4.92 2.99 5.40
N VAL A 91 -5.04 1.92 4.61
CA VAL A 91 -5.88 0.77 4.98
C VAL A 91 -5.38 0.10 6.26
N HIS A 92 -4.06 -0.01 6.45
CA HIS A 92 -3.51 -0.55 7.71
C HIS A 92 -3.77 0.38 8.90
N LEU A 93 -3.74 1.70 8.69
CA LEU A 93 -4.06 2.70 9.70
C LEU A 93 -5.57 2.74 10.03
N GLU A 94 -6.46 2.35 9.11
CA GLU A 94 -7.91 2.25 9.33
C GLU A 94 -8.32 1.04 10.17
N LEU A 95 -7.61 -0.08 10.02
CA LEU A 95 -7.89 -1.32 10.76
C LEU A 95 -7.45 -1.27 12.23
N SER A 96 -6.76 -0.20 12.64
CA SER A 96 -5.99 -0.14 13.89
C SER A 96 -6.53 0.72 15.05
N PRO A 97 -7.75 1.32 15.06
CA PRO A 97 -8.19 2.13 16.21
C PRO A 97 -8.39 1.32 17.51
N LEU A 98 -8.47 -0.01 17.43
CA LEU A 98 -8.56 -0.93 18.59
C LEU A 98 -7.21 -1.48 19.06
N LEU A 99 -6.11 -1.21 18.33
CA LEU A 99 -4.79 -1.79 18.56
C LEU A 99 -3.84 -0.86 19.34
N PHE A 100 -4.21 0.40 19.57
CA PHE A 100 -3.38 1.38 20.25
C PHE A 100 -3.91 1.69 21.66
N PRO A 101 -3.24 1.21 22.72
CA PRO A 101 -3.74 1.33 24.09
C PRO A 101 -3.55 2.73 24.71
N SER A 102 -2.91 3.68 24.02
CA SER A 102 -2.67 5.03 24.54
C SER A 102 -3.13 6.13 23.58
N ASP A 103 -3.67 7.21 24.17
CA ASP A 103 -4.18 8.39 23.44
C ASP A 103 -3.11 9.02 22.53
N TYR A 104 -1.83 8.99 22.95
CA TYR A 104 -0.72 9.53 22.17
C TYR A 104 -0.44 8.71 20.89
N GLN A 105 -0.54 7.38 20.97
CA GLN A 105 -0.37 6.52 19.80
C GLN A 105 -1.55 6.69 18.83
N ALA A 106 -2.77 6.84 19.35
CA ALA A 106 -3.95 7.12 18.53
C ALA A 106 -3.81 8.46 17.78
N GLU A 107 -3.33 9.51 18.44
CA GLU A 107 -3.13 10.82 17.82
C GLU A 107 -2.01 10.79 16.76
N GLY A 108 -0.90 10.10 17.04
CA GLY A 108 0.16 9.89 16.06
C GLY A 108 -0.32 9.15 14.80
N MET A 109 -1.24 8.21 14.95
CA MET A 109 -1.81 7.45 13.82
C MET A 109 -2.81 8.26 13.01
N LYS A 110 -3.63 9.07 13.70
CA LYS A 110 -4.50 10.06 13.07
C LYS A 110 -3.68 11.08 12.26
N PHE A 111 -2.56 11.54 12.80
CA PHE A 111 -1.63 12.42 12.09
C PHE A 111 -1.04 11.75 10.84
N LEU A 112 -0.49 10.54 10.94
CA LEU A 112 0.08 9.84 9.77
C LEU A 112 -0.97 9.57 8.69
N ARG A 113 -2.21 9.26 9.08
CA ARG A 113 -3.34 9.13 8.15
C ARG A 113 -3.56 10.42 7.37
N GLN A 114 -3.67 11.54 8.08
CA GLN A 114 -3.87 12.85 7.45
C GLN A 114 -2.72 13.21 6.51
N GLN A 115 -1.46 12.93 6.88
CA GLN A 115 -0.32 13.19 6.00
C GLN A 115 -0.40 12.34 4.72
N ALA A 116 -0.75 11.06 4.83
CA ALA A 116 -0.92 10.20 3.67
C ALA A 116 -2.09 10.65 2.77
N GLU A 117 -3.20 11.11 3.34
CA GLU A 117 -4.34 11.67 2.59
C GLU A 117 -3.96 12.97 1.85
N ILE A 118 -3.22 13.88 2.49
CA ILE A 118 -2.75 15.13 1.85
C ILE A 118 -1.86 14.82 0.65
N VAL A 119 -0.91 13.88 0.81
CA VAL A 119 0.00 13.49 -0.27
C VAL A 119 -0.76 12.84 -1.43
N LEU A 120 -1.77 12.01 -1.14
CA LEU A 120 -2.55 11.33 -2.18
C LEU A 120 -3.54 12.23 -2.91
N THR A 121 -4.19 13.16 -2.20
CA THR A 121 -5.21 14.04 -2.78
C THR A 121 -4.59 15.29 -3.41
N ASN A 122 -3.33 15.59 -3.08
CA ASN A 122 -2.68 16.87 -3.36
C ASN A 122 -3.52 18.08 -2.88
N GLU A 123 -4.45 17.85 -1.94
CA GLU A 123 -5.26 18.87 -1.31
C GLU A 123 -4.70 19.17 0.07
N ALA A 124 -4.16 20.38 0.23
CA ALA A 124 -3.65 20.86 1.51
C ALA A 124 -4.80 21.24 2.47
N ARG A 125 -5.56 20.25 2.96
CA ARG A 125 -6.56 20.45 4.02
C ARG A 125 -5.92 20.21 5.39
N TYR A 126 -5.11 21.17 5.82
CA TYR A 126 -4.50 21.11 7.14
C TYR A 126 -5.54 21.25 8.26
N PRO A 127 -5.36 20.54 9.40
CA PRO A 127 -6.22 20.70 10.56
C PRO A 127 -6.23 22.16 11.06
N ALA A 128 -7.36 22.62 11.60
CA ALA A 128 -7.48 23.97 12.15
C ALA A 128 -6.43 24.24 13.24
N GLU A 129 -6.13 23.24 14.07
CA GLU A 129 -5.09 23.31 15.11
C GLU A 129 -3.70 23.56 14.52
N LEU A 130 -3.36 22.89 13.41
CA LEU A 130 -2.09 23.08 12.72
C LEU A 130 -2.02 24.47 12.07
N LEU A 131 -3.12 24.95 11.50
CA LEU A 131 -3.21 26.30 10.93
C LEU A 131 -3.08 27.39 12.01
N VAL A 132 -3.71 27.20 13.16
CA VAL A 132 -3.59 28.10 14.31
C VAL A 132 -2.15 28.10 14.82
N PHE A 133 -1.54 26.93 14.99
CA PHE A 133 -0.14 26.80 15.39
C PHE A 133 0.81 27.48 14.38
N ALA A 134 0.63 27.22 13.09
CA ALA A 134 1.38 27.85 12.01
C ALA A 134 1.23 29.38 12.04
N SER A 135 0.03 29.90 12.28
CA SER A 135 -0.25 31.33 12.38
C SER A 135 0.42 31.97 13.60
N ILE A 136 0.38 31.29 14.75
CA ILE A 136 1.08 31.74 15.97
C ILE A 136 2.58 31.77 15.71
N MET A 137 3.16 30.68 15.17
CA MET A 137 4.59 30.58 14.85
C MET A 137 5.04 31.67 13.87
N PHE A 138 4.26 31.91 12.83
CA PHE A 138 4.52 32.99 11.88
C PHE A 138 4.50 34.36 12.56
N THR A 139 3.59 34.58 13.51
CA THR A 139 3.44 35.87 14.22
C THR A 139 4.57 36.11 15.22
N ILE A 140 4.94 35.10 16.01
CA ILE A 140 5.96 35.24 17.07
C ILE A 140 7.39 35.13 16.53
N SER A 141 7.59 34.34 15.47
CA SER A 141 8.90 34.14 14.85
C SER A 141 8.76 33.73 13.38
N PRO A 142 8.66 34.72 12.47
CA PRO A 142 8.64 34.46 11.03
C PRO A 142 9.87 33.69 10.54
N HIS A 143 11.00 33.79 11.25
CA HIS A 143 12.22 33.05 10.95
C HIS A 143 12.08 31.57 11.30
N ALA A 144 11.53 31.22 12.47
CA ALA A 144 11.29 29.83 12.84
C ALA A 144 10.25 29.18 11.91
N TYR A 145 9.20 29.93 11.56
CA TYR A 145 8.20 29.47 10.59
C TYR A 145 8.82 29.16 9.22
N ARG A 146 9.63 30.08 8.67
CA ARG A 146 10.33 29.85 7.40
C ARG A 146 11.31 28.69 7.48
N PHE A 147 12.04 28.55 8.59
CA PHE A 147 12.94 27.43 8.80
C PHE A 147 12.18 26.09 8.72
N MET A 148 11.05 25.96 9.42
CA MET A 148 10.20 24.76 9.37
C MET A 148 9.67 24.45 7.96
N GLY A 149 9.28 25.49 7.20
CA GLY A 149 8.80 25.32 5.83
C GLY A 149 9.91 25.02 4.80
N SER A 150 11.16 25.38 5.12
CA SER A 150 12.32 25.18 4.23
C SER A 150 13.02 23.82 4.38
N THR A 151 12.68 23.06 5.43
CA THR A 151 13.26 21.74 5.72
C THR A 151 12.45 20.56 5.15
N SER A 152 11.44 20.83 4.30
CA SER A 152 10.64 19.80 3.61
C SER A 152 11.08 19.63 2.16
#